data_AF-A0A1I7TI86-F1
#
_entry.id   AF-A0A1I7TI86-F1
#
_cell.length_a   1.000
_cell.length_b   1.000
_cell.length_c   1.000
_cell.angle_alpha   90.00
_cell.angle_beta   90.00
_cell.angle_gamma   90.00
#
_symmetry.space_group_name_H-M   'P 1'
#
loop_
_entity.id
_entity.type
_entity.pdbx_description
1 polymer ?
#
loop_
_entity_poly.entity_id
_entity_poly.type
_entity_poly.pdbx_seq_one_letter_code
_entity_poly.pdbx_strand_id
1 'polypeptide(L)'
;MWLTIFIFLVAYSHAKSINSTSYEDEDLVKIANVCIPDEDYQELGGTCVSRMYAQMYGHTLVTDAPKAIGLEELRHVLGFRPPGPWKPYRSNSPNETELAALSTTEEYYELREPQYLFMTPDSVFILEKSMPIAVEYMDRRLPEVRNYYRKSLKAALGNKTVNRDTVDEMIKKYREIEKKVEEAAEKSRSVTQYFECWDAEKKVKKSNEKDNKTLKPV
;
A
#
# COMPACT_ATOMS: atom_id res chain seq x y z
N MET A 1 -19.54 60.87 10.88
CA MET A 1 -18.72 62.10 10.64
C MET A 1 -17.70 62.15 11.78
N TRP A 2 -16.39 62.11 11.60
CA TRP A 2 -15.54 62.55 10.49
C TRP A 2 -14.26 61.70 10.39
N LEU A 3 -13.72 61.67 9.17
CA LEU A 3 -12.39 61.22 8.80
C LEU A 3 -11.29 61.98 9.54
N THR A 4 -10.22 61.27 9.91
CA THR A 4 -8.87 61.87 10.00
C THR A 4 -7.87 60.96 9.29
N ILE A 5 -7.68 61.27 8.01
CA ILE A 5 -6.50 60.91 7.23
C ILE A 5 -5.30 61.63 7.87
N PHE A 6 -4.31 60.88 8.34
CA PHE A 6 -2.98 61.42 8.61
C PHE A 6 -2.03 60.94 7.51
N ILE A 7 -1.84 61.83 6.54
CA ILE A 7 -0.70 61.83 5.63
C ILE A 7 0.52 62.19 6.50
N PHE A 8 1.41 61.24 6.72
CA PHE A 8 2.79 61.56 7.06
C PHE A 8 3.61 61.60 5.77
N LEU A 9 3.73 62.82 5.24
CA LEU A 9 4.89 63.25 4.48
C LEU A 9 6.12 63.06 5.38
N VAL A 10 6.94 62.04 5.12
CA VAL A 10 8.31 62.03 5.64
C VAL A 10 9.25 62.31 4.50
N ALA A 11 10.01 63.36 4.73
CA ALA A 11 10.94 64.00 3.83
C ALA A 11 11.87 63.03 3.12
N TYR A 12 12.08 63.37 1.86
CA TYR A 12 13.16 62.94 1.01
C TYR A 12 14.50 63.26 1.70
N SER A 13 15.07 62.29 2.41
CA SER A 13 16.50 62.28 2.68
C SER A 13 17.15 61.51 1.54
N HIS A 14 17.71 62.25 0.59
CA HIS A 14 18.77 61.75 -0.28
C HIS A 14 19.98 61.36 0.57
N ALA A 15 19.91 60.22 1.24
CA ALA A 15 21.08 59.47 1.64
C ALA A 15 21.42 58.57 0.46
N LYS A 16 22.28 59.11 -0.40
CA LYS A 16 23.29 58.42 -1.22
C LYS A 16 23.07 56.91 -1.31
N SER A 17 22.74 56.43 -2.51
CA SER A 17 22.76 55.00 -2.84
C SER A 17 23.96 54.35 -2.14
N ILE A 18 23.68 53.58 -1.09
CA ILE A 18 24.60 52.52 -0.73
C ILE A 18 24.41 51.57 -1.90
N ASN A 19 25.32 51.65 -2.87
CA ASN A 19 25.68 50.50 -3.65
C ASN A 19 26.06 49.42 -2.64
N SER A 20 25.06 48.70 -2.12
CA SER A 20 25.25 47.34 -1.68
C SER A 20 25.48 46.59 -2.98
N THR A 21 26.70 46.70 -3.47
CA THR A 21 27.30 45.63 -4.25
C THR A 21 27.32 44.46 -3.27
N SER A 22 26.19 43.74 -3.18
CA SER A 22 26.24 42.40 -2.64
C SER A 22 27.16 41.69 -3.59
N TYR A 23 28.39 41.47 -3.13
CA TYR A 23 29.32 40.58 -3.77
C TYR A 23 28.65 39.22 -3.67
N GLU A 24 27.72 38.93 -4.58
CA GLU A 24 27.24 37.57 -4.77
C GLU A 24 28.49 36.81 -5.18
N ASP A 25 28.99 36.03 -4.23
CA ASP A 25 30.16 35.20 -4.40
C ASP A 25 29.96 34.41 -5.69
N GLU A 26 30.86 34.61 -6.64
CA GLU A 26 30.79 33.98 -7.96
C GLU A 26 30.66 32.46 -7.84
N ASP A 27 31.20 31.88 -6.77
CA ASP A 27 31.07 30.46 -6.44
C ASP A 27 29.66 30.08 -5.99
N LEU A 28 28.95 30.95 -5.26
CA LEU A 28 27.54 30.74 -4.92
C LEU A 28 26.63 30.78 -6.15
N VAL A 29 26.90 31.69 -7.10
CA VAL A 29 26.18 31.73 -8.38
C VAL A 29 26.45 30.46 -9.18
N LYS A 30 27.68 29.94 -9.18
CA LYS A 30 28.00 28.64 -9.81
C LYS A 30 27.26 27.49 -9.14
N ILE A 31 27.29 27.39 -7.82
CA ILE A 31 26.59 26.34 -7.05
C ILE A 31 25.08 26.38 -7.31
N ALA A 32 24.48 27.57 -7.30
CA ALA A 32 23.04 27.74 -7.52
C ALA A 32 22.60 27.31 -8.94
N ASN A 33 23.52 27.28 -9.89
CA ASN A 33 23.27 26.88 -11.27
C ASN A 33 23.66 25.43 -11.58
N VAL A 34 24.20 24.67 -10.61
CA VAL A 34 24.48 23.24 -10.78
C VAL A 34 23.19 22.44 -10.61
N CYS A 35 22.83 21.67 -11.65
CA CYS A 35 21.80 20.64 -11.54
C CYS A 35 22.44 19.34 -11.08
N ILE A 36 21.81 18.68 -10.09
CA ILE A 36 22.14 17.30 -9.72
C ILE A 36 21.14 16.39 -10.45
N PRO A 37 21.59 15.55 -11.39
CA PRO A 37 20.70 14.66 -12.13
C PRO A 37 20.27 13.45 -11.28
N ASP A 38 19.18 12.78 -11.66
CA ASP A 38 18.62 11.63 -10.93
C ASP A 38 19.64 10.49 -10.75
N GLU A 39 20.56 10.32 -11.70
CA GLU A 39 21.63 9.32 -11.64
C GLU A 39 22.59 9.57 -10.46
N ASP A 40 22.91 10.82 -10.15
CA ASP A 40 23.78 11.17 -9.02
C ASP A 40 23.07 10.88 -7.69
N TYR A 41 21.75 11.10 -7.61
CA TYR A 41 20.97 10.69 -6.44
C TYR A 41 20.93 9.17 -6.27
N GLN A 42 20.88 8.41 -7.36
CA GLN A 42 20.97 6.95 -7.31
C GLN A 42 22.37 6.47 -6.90
N GLU A 43 23.44 7.14 -7.36
CA GLU A 43 24.81 6.88 -6.94
C GLU A 43 24.98 7.14 -5.43
N LEU A 44 24.53 8.31 -4.96
CA LEU A 44 24.57 8.69 -3.54
C LEU A 44 23.74 7.74 -2.66
N GLY A 45 22.55 7.34 -3.15
CA GLY A 45 21.65 6.45 -2.44
C GLY A 45 22.08 4.97 -2.46
N GLY A 46 22.83 4.58 -3.48
CA GLY A 46 23.30 3.21 -3.72
C GLY A 46 22.21 2.15 -3.53
N THR A 47 22.60 0.98 -3.01
CA THR A 47 21.67 -0.11 -2.69
C THR A 47 20.71 0.21 -1.54
N CYS A 48 20.91 1.32 -0.82
CA CYS A 48 20.04 1.70 0.30
C CYS A 48 18.64 2.07 -0.18
N VAL A 49 18.55 2.88 -1.25
CA VAL A 49 17.27 3.28 -1.86
C VAL A 49 16.54 2.06 -2.40
N SER A 50 17.24 1.18 -3.15
CA SER A 50 16.65 -0.06 -3.67
C SER A 50 16.16 -0.99 -2.55
N ARG A 51 16.92 -1.12 -1.45
CA ARG A 51 16.52 -1.91 -0.28
C ARG A 51 15.29 -1.32 0.40
N MET A 52 15.28 -0.01 0.63
CA MET A 52 14.15 0.68 1.27
C MET A 52 12.89 0.51 0.43
N TYR A 53 12.99 0.74 -0.88
CA TYR A 53 11.85 0.58 -1.80
C TYR A 53 11.36 -0.87 -1.84
N ALA A 54 12.27 -1.85 -1.92
CA ALA A 54 11.90 -3.27 -1.89
C ALA A 54 11.20 -3.68 -0.59
N GLN A 55 11.65 -3.14 0.56
CA GLN A 55 11.01 -3.38 1.85
C GLN A 55 9.61 -2.77 1.92
N MET A 56 9.45 -1.51 1.51
CA MET A 56 8.15 -0.84 1.48
C MET A 56 7.19 -1.57 0.55
N TYR A 57 7.63 -1.84 -0.68
CA TYR A 57 6.85 -2.50 -1.70
C TYR A 57 6.43 -3.93 -1.29
N GLY A 58 7.39 -4.71 -0.79
CA GLY A 58 7.13 -6.06 -0.29
C GLY A 58 6.20 -6.06 0.92
N HIS A 59 6.34 -5.09 1.83
CA HIS A 59 5.44 -4.97 2.98
C HIS A 59 4.01 -4.69 2.54
N THR A 60 3.79 -3.74 1.62
CA THR A 60 2.44 -3.43 1.12
C THR A 60 1.83 -4.64 0.41
N LEU A 61 2.60 -5.35 -0.43
CA LEU A 61 2.15 -6.58 -1.10
C LEU A 61 1.74 -7.67 -0.11
N VAL A 62 2.54 -7.93 0.93
CA VAL A 62 2.23 -8.94 1.96
C VAL A 62 1.02 -8.51 2.81
N THR A 63 0.76 -7.21 2.92
CA THR A 63 -0.40 -6.66 3.63
C THR A 63 -1.69 -6.84 2.86
N ASP A 64 -1.67 -6.58 1.55
CA ASP A 64 -2.88 -6.54 0.73
C ASP A 64 -3.18 -7.85 -0.02
N ALA A 65 -2.18 -8.71 -0.24
CA ALA A 65 -2.39 -10.03 -0.83
C ALA A 65 -3.43 -10.89 -0.07
N PRO A 66 -3.48 -10.92 1.28
CA PRO A 66 -4.56 -11.58 2.01
C PRO A 66 -5.96 -11.07 1.65
N LYS A 67 -6.10 -9.76 1.39
CA LYS A 67 -7.38 -9.14 1.01
C LYS A 67 -7.77 -9.57 -0.41
N ALA A 68 -6.82 -9.59 -1.34
CA ALA A 68 -7.03 -10.11 -2.69
C ALA A 68 -7.45 -11.59 -2.67
N ILE A 69 -6.76 -12.44 -1.89
CA ILE A 69 -7.14 -13.85 -1.68
C ILE A 69 -8.58 -13.95 -1.15
N GLY A 70 -8.93 -13.13 -0.15
CA GLY A 70 -10.27 -13.16 0.43
C GLY A 70 -11.36 -12.76 -0.56
N LEU A 71 -11.11 -11.78 -1.43
CA LEU A 71 -12.02 -11.40 -2.52
C LEU A 71 -12.21 -12.52 -3.53
N GLU A 72 -11.12 -13.19 -3.95
CA GLU A 72 -11.18 -14.35 -4.83
C GLU A 72 -12.06 -15.47 -4.24
N GLU A 73 -11.86 -15.79 -2.95
CA GLU A 73 -12.65 -16.82 -2.27
C GLU A 73 -14.11 -16.38 -2.05
N LEU A 74 -14.39 -15.09 -1.84
CA LEU A 74 -15.74 -14.55 -1.74
C LEU A 74 -16.49 -14.70 -3.07
N ARG A 75 -15.89 -14.28 -4.19
CA ARG A 75 -16.47 -14.47 -5.52
C ARG A 75 -16.69 -15.95 -5.83
N HIS A 76 -15.70 -16.78 -5.52
CA HIS A 76 -15.79 -18.22 -5.73
C HIS A 76 -16.96 -18.86 -4.97
N VAL A 77 -17.11 -18.55 -3.67
CA VAL A 77 -18.19 -19.09 -2.83
C VAL A 77 -19.56 -18.61 -3.30
N LEU A 78 -19.67 -17.37 -3.80
CA LEU A 78 -20.89 -16.82 -4.36
C LEU A 78 -21.21 -17.34 -5.78
N GLY A 79 -20.30 -18.10 -6.41
CA GLY A 79 -20.46 -18.61 -7.77
C GLY A 79 -20.28 -17.55 -8.85
N PHE A 80 -19.59 -16.45 -8.53
CA PHE A 80 -19.29 -15.36 -9.47
C PHE A 80 -17.98 -15.63 -10.21
N ARG A 81 -17.78 -14.92 -11.33
CA ARG A 81 -16.53 -14.97 -12.09
C ARG A 81 -15.37 -14.50 -11.21
N PRO A 82 -14.11 -14.90 -11.50
CA PRO A 82 -12.95 -14.35 -10.81
C PRO A 82 -12.86 -12.82 -10.93
N PRO A 83 -12.11 -12.14 -10.04
CA PRO A 83 -11.88 -10.70 -10.15
C PRO A 83 -11.34 -10.33 -11.54
N GLY A 84 -11.95 -9.32 -12.15
CA GLY A 84 -11.46 -8.71 -13.39
C GLY A 84 -10.39 -7.65 -13.13
N PRO A 85 -10.10 -6.79 -14.12
CA PRO A 85 -9.18 -5.68 -13.94
C PRO A 85 -9.60 -4.78 -12.78
N TRP A 86 -8.61 -4.18 -12.11
CA TRP A 86 -8.85 -3.23 -11.03
C TRP A 86 -9.74 -2.08 -11.48
N LYS A 87 -10.71 -1.74 -10.63
CA LYS A 87 -11.66 -0.66 -10.88
C LYS A 87 -11.19 0.61 -10.16
N PRO A 88 -11.49 1.81 -10.68
CA PRO A 88 -11.22 3.06 -9.98
C PRO A 88 -11.80 3.06 -8.56
N TYR A 89 -11.07 3.68 -7.62
CA TYR A 89 -11.52 3.76 -6.24
C TYR A 89 -12.81 4.59 -6.15
N ARG A 90 -13.82 4.03 -5.50
CA ARG A 90 -15.08 4.72 -5.22
C ARG A 90 -15.12 5.11 -3.75
N SER A 91 -15.07 6.41 -3.46
CA SER A 91 -15.14 6.94 -2.09
C SER A 91 -16.55 6.86 -1.48
N ASN A 92 -17.58 6.86 -2.34
CA ASN A 92 -18.98 6.95 -1.91
C ASN A 92 -19.69 5.61 -2.13
N SER A 93 -20.63 5.27 -1.26
CA SER A 93 -21.50 4.11 -1.49
C SER A 93 -22.34 4.29 -2.77
N PRO A 94 -22.63 3.21 -3.51
CA PRO A 94 -23.57 3.26 -4.63
C PRO A 94 -24.93 3.80 -4.18
N ASN A 95 -25.57 4.63 -5.00
CA ASN A 95 -26.91 5.14 -4.70
C ASN A 95 -28.01 4.15 -5.09
N GLU A 96 -29.23 4.37 -4.60
CA GLU A 96 -30.38 3.48 -4.86
C GLU A 96 -30.70 3.36 -6.35
N THR A 97 -30.57 4.43 -7.12
CA THR A 97 -30.82 4.43 -8.57
C THR A 97 -29.82 3.54 -9.30
N GLU A 98 -28.54 3.62 -8.96
CA GLU A 98 -27.50 2.76 -9.51
C GLU A 98 -27.80 1.28 -9.17
N LEU A 99 -28.17 0.99 -7.93
CA LEU A 99 -28.47 -0.38 -7.48
C LEU A 99 -29.75 -0.94 -8.10
N ALA A 100 -30.76 -0.10 -8.34
CA ALA A 100 -32.02 -0.47 -8.98
C ALA A 100 -31.83 -0.76 -10.48
N ALA A 101 -30.85 -0.13 -11.13
CA ALA A 101 -30.55 -0.33 -12.55
C ALA A 101 -29.86 -1.67 -12.86
N LEU A 102 -29.29 -2.35 -11.88
CA LEU A 102 -28.55 -3.60 -12.08
C LEU A 102 -29.52 -4.76 -12.33
N SER A 103 -29.18 -5.62 -13.29
CA SER A 103 -30.05 -6.71 -13.74
C SER A 103 -29.74 -8.03 -13.07
N THR A 104 -28.49 -8.24 -12.64
CA THR A 104 -28.01 -9.49 -12.04
C THR A 104 -27.50 -9.30 -10.62
N THR A 105 -27.44 -10.39 -9.87
CA THR A 105 -26.82 -10.40 -8.53
C THR A 105 -25.30 -10.22 -8.60
N GLU A 106 -24.65 -10.68 -9.66
CA GLU A 106 -23.20 -10.49 -9.85
C GLU A 106 -22.87 -9.02 -10.13
N GLU A 107 -23.63 -8.33 -10.99
CA GLU A 107 -23.48 -6.87 -11.21
C GLU A 107 -23.67 -6.09 -9.91
N TYR A 108 -24.66 -6.49 -9.10
CA TYR A 108 -24.90 -5.93 -7.77
C TYR A 108 -23.71 -6.13 -6.82
N TYR A 109 -23.15 -7.33 -6.79
CA TYR A 109 -21.93 -7.61 -6.03
C TYR A 109 -20.77 -6.76 -6.54
N GLU A 110 -20.54 -6.68 -7.85
CA GLU A 110 -19.44 -5.94 -8.44
C GLU A 110 -19.45 -4.46 -8.14
N LEU A 111 -20.64 -3.85 -8.01
CA LEU A 111 -20.77 -2.46 -7.63
C LEU A 111 -20.48 -2.23 -6.14
N ARG A 112 -20.65 -3.26 -5.31
CA ARG A 112 -20.49 -3.23 -3.85
C ARG A 112 -19.25 -3.95 -3.33
N GLU A 113 -18.48 -4.57 -4.21
CA GLU A 113 -17.31 -5.36 -3.86
C GLU A 113 -16.34 -4.50 -3.01
N PRO A 114 -15.83 -5.03 -1.89
CA PRO A 114 -14.82 -4.36 -1.09
C PRO A 114 -13.66 -3.81 -1.92
N GLN A 115 -13.42 -2.51 -1.84
CA GLN A 115 -12.30 -1.83 -2.52
C GLN A 115 -11.22 -1.41 -1.53
N TYR A 116 -9.99 -1.30 -2.04
CA TYR A 116 -8.81 -0.91 -1.28
C TYR A 116 -7.98 0.10 -2.06
N LEU A 117 -7.48 1.11 -1.36
CA LEU A 117 -6.75 2.24 -1.97
C LEU A 117 -5.59 1.77 -2.85
N PHE A 118 -4.81 0.79 -2.38
CA PHE A 118 -3.63 0.29 -3.08
C PHE A 118 -3.94 -0.76 -4.16
N MET A 119 -5.19 -1.23 -4.26
CA MET A 119 -5.66 -2.18 -5.28
C MET A 119 -6.57 -1.50 -6.30
N THR A 120 -6.14 -0.33 -6.77
CA THR A 120 -6.85 0.45 -7.77
C THR A 120 -5.89 0.83 -8.91
N PRO A 121 -6.40 1.16 -10.11
CA PRO A 121 -5.55 1.61 -11.22
C PRO A 121 -4.69 2.83 -10.88
N ASP A 122 -5.15 3.64 -9.92
CA ASP A 122 -4.49 4.88 -9.49
C ASP A 122 -3.42 4.65 -8.40
N SER A 123 -3.18 3.40 -8.02
CA SER A 123 -2.19 3.05 -7.00
C SER A 123 -0.76 3.36 -7.48
N VAL A 124 -0.13 4.34 -6.82
CA VAL A 124 1.30 4.67 -7.05
C VAL A 124 2.27 3.70 -6.35
N PHE A 125 1.75 2.80 -5.52
CA PHE A 125 2.55 1.91 -4.68
C PHE A 125 2.53 0.45 -5.13
N ILE A 126 1.41 -0.05 -5.66
CA ILE A 126 1.28 -1.42 -6.14
C ILE A 126 0.78 -1.40 -7.58
N LEU A 127 1.46 -2.13 -8.45
CA LEU A 127 1.00 -2.39 -9.80
C LEU A 127 0.05 -3.58 -9.80
N GLU A 128 -1.04 -3.50 -10.56
CA GLU A 128 -2.01 -4.58 -10.71
C GLU A 128 -1.37 -5.94 -11.02
N LYS A 129 -0.43 -5.96 -11.96
CA LYS A 129 0.34 -7.15 -12.35
C LYS A 129 1.15 -7.80 -11.23
N SER A 130 1.40 -7.07 -10.14
CA SER A 130 2.21 -7.54 -9.03
C SER A 130 1.38 -8.26 -7.97
N MET A 131 0.07 -8.03 -7.94
CA MET A 131 -0.80 -8.68 -6.97
C MET A 131 -0.88 -10.20 -7.18
N PRO A 132 -1.03 -10.75 -8.40
CA PRO A 132 -0.99 -12.19 -8.62
C PRO A 132 0.30 -12.85 -8.09
N ILE A 133 1.45 -12.17 -8.24
CA ILE A 133 2.74 -12.67 -7.74
C ILE A 133 2.74 -12.72 -6.20
N ALA A 134 2.19 -11.70 -5.55
CA ALA A 134 2.09 -11.66 -4.09
C ALA A 134 1.09 -12.70 -3.56
N VAL A 135 -0.03 -12.92 -4.26
CA VAL A 135 -0.99 -13.98 -3.97
C VAL A 135 -0.32 -15.35 -4.06
N GLU A 136 0.40 -15.64 -5.15
CA GLU A 136 1.14 -16.89 -5.32
C GLU A 136 2.18 -17.10 -4.21
N TYR A 137 2.91 -16.03 -3.86
CA TYR A 137 3.87 -16.07 -2.75
C TYR A 137 3.17 -16.42 -1.43
N MET A 138 2.02 -15.79 -1.13
CA MET A 138 1.26 -16.04 0.09
C MET A 138 0.68 -17.45 0.11
N ASP A 139 0.13 -17.94 -1.00
CA ASP A 139 -0.39 -19.31 -1.10
C ASP A 139 0.70 -20.35 -0.87
N ARG A 140 1.93 -20.09 -1.33
CA ARG A 140 3.08 -20.97 -1.06
C ARG A 140 3.55 -20.89 0.38
N ARG A 141 3.63 -19.68 0.95
CA ARG A 141 4.30 -19.44 2.24
C ARG A 141 3.38 -19.63 3.45
N LEU A 142 2.10 -19.29 3.29
CA LEU A 142 1.03 -19.27 4.28
C LEU A 142 -0.31 -19.68 3.64
N PRO A 143 -0.44 -20.92 3.10
CA PRO A 143 -1.68 -21.42 2.50
C PRO A 143 -2.89 -21.36 3.45
N GLU A 144 -2.66 -21.26 4.76
CA GLU A 144 -3.66 -21.12 5.80
C GLU A 144 -4.55 -19.90 5.59
N VAL A 145 -4.04 -18.81 5.00
CA VAL A 145 -4.83 -17.59 4.74
C VAL A 145 -6.00 -17.92 3.80
N ARG A 146 -5.71 -18.48 2.63
CA ARG A 146 -6.73 -18.90 1.66
C ARG A 146 -7.67 -19.93 2.25
N ASN A 147 -7.13 -20.93 2.95
CA ASN A 147 -7.93 -21.96 3.61
C ASN A 147 -8.89 -21.38 4.66
N TYR A 148 -8.47 -20.37 5.41
CA TYR A 148 -9.31 -19.71 6.41
C TYR A 148 -10.47 -18.94 5.78
N TYR A 149 -10.20 -18.13 4.74
CA TYR A 149 -11.25 -17.46 3.98
C TYR A 149 -12.23 -18.46 3.40
N ARG A 150 -11.74 -19.47 2.66
CA ARG A 150 -12.58 -20.49 2.02
C ARG A 150 -13.51 -21.19 3.00
N LYS A 151 -12.97 -21.69 4.11
CA LYS A 151 -13.75 -22.41 5.13
C LYS A 151 -14.77 -21.49 5.78
N SER A 152 -14.36 -20.28 6.16
CA SER A 152 -15.21 -19.33 6.88
C SER A 152 -16.35 -18.80 6.01
N LEU A 153 -16.06 -18.46 4.76
CA LEU A 153 -17.04 -17.97 3.80
C LEU A 153 -18.01 -19.08 3.38
N LYS A 154 -17.50 -20.29 3.09
CA LYS A 154 -18.37 -21.43 2.78
C LYS A 154 -19.31 -21.77 3.94
N ALA A 155 -18.82 -21.74 5.18
CA ALA A 155 -19.64 -21.96 6.36
C ALA A 155 -20.69 -20.85 6.55
N ALA A 156 -20.35 -19.60 6.23
CA ALA A 156 -21.27 -18.47 6.34
C ALA A 156 -22.37 -18.48 5.28
N LEU A 157 -22.05 -18.87 4.04
CA LEU A 157 -23.04 -19.04 2.99
C LEU A 157 -23.98 -20.21 3.29
N GLY A 158 -23.43 -21.34 3.73
CA GLY A 158 -24.20 -22.56 3.98
C GLY A 158 -24.99 -22.99 2.74
N ASN A 159 -26.30 -23.15 2.88
CA ASN A 159 -27.23 -23.52 1.80
C ASN A 159 -28.06 -22.33 1.29
N LYS A 160 -27.67 -21.09 1.60
CA LYS A 160 -28.42 -19.90 1.18
C LYS A 160 -28.37 -19.74 -0.34
N THR A 161 -29.50 -19.37 -0.92
CA THR A 161 -29.57 -18.95 -2.32
C THR A 161 -28.87 -17.61 -2.49
N VAL A 162 -27.98 -17.50 -3.48
CA VAL A 162 -27.27 -16.25 -3.76
C VAL A 162 -28.22 -15.22 -4.38
N ASN A 163 -28.62 -14.24 -3.58
CA ASN A 163 -29.40 -13.06 -3.95
C ASN A 163 -28.75 -11.80 -3.36
N ARG A 164 -29.35 -10.62 -3.59
CA ARG A 164 -28.77 -9.34 -3.14
C ARG A 164 -28.58 -9.26 -1.62
N ASP A 165 -29.56 -9.73 -0.85
CA ASP A 165 -29.48 -9.75 0.62
C ASP A 165 -28.36 -10.67 1.11
N THR A 166 -28.23 -11.85 0.49
CA THR A 166 -27.14 -12.79 0.78
C THR A 166 -25.77 -12.19 0.42
N VAL A 167 -25.68 -11.44 -0.67
CA VAL A 167 -24.46 -10.71 -1.04
C VAL A 167 -24.07 -9.71 0.05
N ASP A 168 -25.02 -8.92 0.53
CA ASP A 168 -24.77 -7.94 1.60
C ASP A 168 -24.29 -8.60 2.90
N GLU A 169 -24.95 -9.69 3.29
CA GLU A 169 -24.53 -10.50 4.45
C GLU A 169 -23.12 -11.08 4.26
N MET A 170 -22.81 -11.58 3.07
CA MET A 170 -21.52 -12.19 2.77
C MET A 170 -20.40 -11.15 2.68
N ILE A 171 -20.66 -9.94 2.16
CA ILE A 171 -19.71 -8.82 2.20
C ILE A 171 -19.44 -8.41 3.65
N LYS A 172 -20.47 -8.29 4.48
CA LYS A 172 -20.29 -8.02 5.92
C LYS A 172 -19.44 -9.11 6.56
N LYS A 173 -19.73 -10.38 6.25
CA LYS A 173 -18.97 -11.49 6.80
C LYS A 173 -17.52 -11.51 6.34
N TYR A 174 -17.28 -11.19 5.08
CA TYR A 174 -15.94 -11.02 4.54
C TYR A 174 -15.15 -9.98 5.33
N ARG A 175 -15.73 -8.80 5.64
CA ARG A 175 -15.06 -7.76 6.45
C ARG A 175 -14.71 -8.25 7.86
N GLU A 176 -15.57 -9.06 8.48
CA GLU A 176 -15.27 -9.67 9.78
C GLU A 176 -14.10 -10.67 9.70
N ILE A 177 -14.03 -11.46 8.63
CA ILE A 177 -12.96 -12.43 8.40
C ILE A 177 -11.65 -11.71 8.09
N GLU A 178 -11.71 -10.71 7.20
CA GLU A 178 -10.59 -9.84 6.83
C GLU A 178 -9.94 -9.25 8.07
N LYS A 179 -10.72 -8.63 8.95
CA LYS A 179 -10.19 -8.04 10.18
C LYS A 179 -9.39 -9.04 11.02
N LYS A 180 -9.89 -10.28 11.16
CA LYS A 180 -9.18 -11.34 11.92
C LYS A 180 -7.89 -11.77 11.25
N VAL A 181 -7.90 -11.88 9.92
CA VAL A 181 -6.71 -12.22 9.14
C VAL A 181 -5.68 -11.11 9.25
N GLU A 182 -6.10 -9.85 9.16
CA GLU A 182 -5.25 -8.67 9.32
C GLU A 182 -4.64 -8.61 10.73
N GLU A 183 -5.44 -8.76 11.79
CA GLU A 183 -4.95 -8.83 13.17
C GLU A 183 -3.93 -9.97 13.39
N ALA A 184 -4.12 -11.11 12.73
CA ALA A 184 -3.16 -12.21 12.77
C ALA A 184 -1.88 -11.88 11.98
N ALA A 185 -2.01 -11.25 10.81
CA ALA A 185 -0.90 -10.84 9.96
C ALA A 185 -0.11 -9.65 10.53
N GLU A 186 -0.72 -8.80 11.35
CA GLU A 186 -0.04 -7.73 12.07
C GLU A 186 0.90 -8.28 13.14
N LYS A 187 0.49 -9.33 13.86
CA LYS A 187 1.36 -9.99 14.84
C LYS A 187 2.63 -10.53 14.20
N SER A 188 2.51 -11.15 13.03
CA SER A 188 3.67 -11.69 12.30
C SER A 188 4.59 -10.60 11.74
N ARG A 189 4.08 -9.37 11.57
CA ARG A 189 4.82 -8.18 11.11
C ARG A 189 5.26 -7.26 12.25
N SER A 190 4.94 -7.59 13.50
CA SER A 190 5.31 -6.78 14.66
C SER A 190 6.83 -6.65 14.78
N VAL A 191 7.29 -5.52 15.30
CA VAL A 191 8.72 -5.25 15.56
C VAL A 191 9.33 -6.35 16.42
N THR A 192 8.58 -6.87 17.39
CA THR A 192 8.98 -8.01 18.22
C THR A 192 9.23 -9.27 17.39
N GLN A 193 8.28 -9.66 16.53
CA GLN A 193 8.44 -10.81 15.65
C GLN A 193 9.57 -10.59 14.64
N TYR A 194 9.76 -9.36 14.16
CA TYR A 194 10.88 -9.01 13.28
C TYR A 194 12.23 -9.26 13.96
N PHE A 195 12.41 -8.84 15.21
CA PHE A 195 13.65 -9.11 15.95
C PHE A 195 13.84 -10.61 16.21
N GLU A 196 12.79 -11.34 16.57
CA GLU A 196 12.84 -12.79 16.77
C GLU A 196 13.24 -13.52 15.48
N CYS A 197 12.66 -13.14 14.34
CA CYS A 197 13.00 -13.67 13.02
C CYS A 197 14.44 -13.31 12.63
N TRP A 198 14.87 -12.07 12.87
CA TRP A 198 16.24 -11.63 12.56
C TRP A 198 17.29 -12.37 13.39
N ASP A 199 17.01 -12.62 14.68
CA ASP A 199 17.87 -13.39 15.55
C ASP A 199 17.91 -14.87 15.16
N ALA A 200 16.78 -15.45 14.75
CA ALA A 200 16.72 -16.80 14.21
C ALA A 200 17.56 -16.94 12.93
N GLU A 201 17.47 -15.99 11.99
CA GLU A 201 18.28 -15.98 10.77
C GLU A 201 19.78 -15.85 11.05
N LYS A 202 20.17 -14.99 12.00
CA LYS A 202 21.57 -14.87 12.44
C LYS A 202 22.09 -16.18 13.02
N LYS A 203 21.27 -16.91 13.78
CA LYS A 203 21.62 -18.21 14.34
C LYS A 203 21.84 -19.26 13.25
N VAL A 204 20.95 -19.33 12.25
CA VAL A 204 21.09 -20.23 11.09
C VAL A 204 22.33 -19.89 10.25
N LYS A 205 22.60 -18.60 10.01
CA LYS A 205 23.82 -18.19 9.28
C LYS A 205 25.10 -18.58 10.05
N LYS A 206 25.10 -18.40 11.38
CA LYS A 206 26.23 -18.80 12.24
C LYS A 206 26.40 -20.32 12.32
N SER A 207 25.34 -21.13 12.30
CA SER A 207 25.49 -22.59 12.27
C SER A 207 26.08 -23.06 10.94
N ASN A 208 25.55 -22.55 9.83
CA ASN A 208 26.04 -22.92 8.49
C ASN A 208 27.50 -22.51 8.25
N GLU A 209 27.94 -21.38 8.81
CA GLU A 209 29.35 -20.96 8.75
C GLU A 209 30.26 -21.82 9.64
N LYS A 210 29.76 -22.33 10.77
CA LYS A 210 30.50 -23.29 11.61
C LYS A 210 30.62 -24.63 10.90
N ASP A 211 29.55 -25.14 10.32
CA ASP A 211 29.53 -26.43 9.62
C ASP A 211 30.47 -26.43 8.40
N ASN A 212 30.54 -25.32 7.65
CA ASN A 212 31.51 -25.13 6.57
C ASN A 212 32.97 -24.99 7.03
N LYS A 213 33.23 -24.59 8.29
CA LYS A 213 34.59 -24.54 8.85
C LYS A 213 35.05 -25.92 9.36
N THR A 214 34.14 -26.78 9.79
CA THR A 214 34.44 -28.15 10.25
C THR A 214 34.70 -29.14 9.10
N LEU A 215 34.33 -28.79 7.86
CA LEU A 215 34.49 -29.62 6.65
C LEU A 215 35.80 -29.34 5.87
N LYS A 216 36.78 -28.63 6.45
CA LYS A 216 38.11 -28.52 5.81
C LYS A 216 38.85 -29.87 5.92
N PRO A 217 39.28 -30.48 4.80
CA PRO A 217 39.99 -31.75 4.83
C PRO A 217 41.37 -31.59 5.48
N VAL A 218 41.73 -32.56 6.32
CA VAL A 218 43.10 -32.79 6.83
C VAL A 218 43.96 -33.36 5.71
#